data_AF-A0A1J3I8T0-F1
#
_entry.id   AF-A0A1J3I8T0-F1
#
_cell.length_a   1.000
_cell.length_b   1.000
_cell.length_c   1.000
_cell.angle_alpha   90.00
_cell.angle_beta   90.00
_cell.angle_gamma   90.00
#
_symmetry.space_group_name_H-M   'P 1'
#
loop_
_entity.id
_entity.type
_entity.pdbx_description
1 polymer ?
#
loop_
_entity_poly.entity_id
_entity_poly.type
_entity_poly.pdbx_seq_one_letter_code
_entity_poly.pdbx_strand_id
1 'polypeptide(L)'
;YELLKRIHEGNKATGGLKLVTLCYGIIGFIKFLGPYYMLLITERRQIGVIFGHSVYAVSKSEIVALQNSTVQCNIANSRDDNRYKRLMCMVDLTKDFFFSYSYNI
;
A
#
# COMPACT_ATOMS: atom_id res chain seq x y z
N TYR A 1 8.84 1.03 19.55
CA TYR A 1 10.15 1.30 18.93
C TYR A 1 11.19 0.22 19.18
N GLU A 2 11.26 -0.37 20.37
CA GLU A 2 12.30 -1.34 20.71
C GLU A 2 12.28 -2.62 19.85
N LEU A 3 11.09 -3.16 19.56
CA LEU A 3 10.96 -4.35 18.71
C LEU A 3 11.55 -4.16 17.31
N LEU A 4 11.18 -3.06 16.63
CA LEU A 4 11.70 -2.74 15.31
C LEU A 4 13.22 -2.55 15.33
N LYS A 5 13.77 -1.95 16.38
CA LYS A 5 15.22 -1.80 16.56
C LYS A 5 15.91 -3.15 16.68
N ARG A 6 15.37 -4.08 17.49
CA ARG A 6 15.91 -5.44 17.63
C ARG A 6 15.89 -6.20 16.30
N ILE A 7 14.80 -6.08 15.54
CA ILE A 7 14.70 -6.72 14.20
C ILE A 7 15.70 -6.08 13.23
N HIS A 8 15.86 -4.75 13.23
CA HIS A 8 16.82 -4.06 12.38
C HIS A 8 18.25 -4.51 12.67
N GLU A 9 18.68 -4.53 13.93
CA GLU A 9 20.03 -4.98 14.32
C GLU A 9 20.25 -6.48 14.01
N GLY A 10 19.25 -7.33 14.23
CA GLY A 10 19.33 -8.76 13.91
C GLY A 10 19.49 -9.04 12.40
N ASN A 11 18.98 -8.16 11.54
CA ASN A 11 19.08 -8.28 10.09
C ASN A 11 20.15 -7.38 9.47
N LYS A 12 21.07 -6.82 10.26
CA LYS A 12 22.07 -5.86 9.78
C LYS A 12 22.97 -6.43 8.68
N ALA A 13 23.26 -7.73 8.72
CA ALA A 13 24.04 -8.44 7.70
C ALA A 13 23.36 -8.49 6.32
N THR A 14 22.02 -8.38 6.26
CA THR A 14 21.22 -8.36 5.02
C THR A 14 20.71 -6.95 4.67
N GLY A 15 21.23 -5.91 5.34
CA GLY A 15 20.85 -4.51 5.11
C GLY A 15 19.82 -3.94 6.09
N GLY A 16 19.34 -4.77 7.03
CA GLY A 16 18.42 -4.35 8.10
C GLY A 16 17.02 -3.98 7.61
N LEU A 17 16.23 -3.38 8.51
CA LEU A 17 14.92 -2.82 8.15
C LEU A 17 15.05 -1.46 7.48
N LYS A 18 14.38 -1.28 6.35
CA LYS A 18 14.19 0.00 5.67
C LYS A 18 12.73 0.42 5.76
N LEU A 19 12.47 1.62 6.28
CA LEU A 19 11.14 2.21 6.23
C LEU A 19 10.80 2.55 4.77
N VAL A 20 9.71 1.98 4.26
CA VAL A 20 9.21 2.26 2.90
C VAL A 20 8.25 3.43 2.92
N THR A 21 7.17 3.32 3.71
CA THR A 21 6.18 4.38 3.87
C THR A 21 5.38 4.17 5.16
N LEU A 22 4.75 5.23 5.66
CA LEU A 22 3.73 5.14 6.70
C LEU A 22 2.37 5.02 6.03
N CYS A 23 1.50 4.16 6.55
CA CYS A 23 0.15 4.00 6.01
C CYS A 23 -0.88 3.87 7.12
N TYR A 24 -2.11 4.23 6.77
CA TYR A 24 -3.29 4.16 7.61
C TYR A 24 -4.12 2.90 7.35
N GLY A 25 -3.87 2.20 6.25
CA GLY A 25 -4.58 0.98 5.89
C GLY A 25 -4.00 0.33 4.63
N ILE A 26 -4.18 -0.98 4.52
CA ILE A 26 -3.88 -1.75 3.32
C ILE A 26 -5.21 -1.99 2.62
N ILE A 27 -5.35 -1.51 1.39
CA ILE A 27 -6.56 -1.75 0.59
C ILE A 27 -6.52 -3.18 0.03
N GLY A 28 -5.36 -3.61 -0.45
CA GLY A 28 -5.19 -4.96 -0.96
C GLY A 28 -3.91 -5.14 -1.76
N PHE A 29 -3.84 -6.28 -2.46
CA PHE A 29 -2.74 -6.66 -3.32
C PHE A 29 -3.26 -6.94 -4.72
N ILE A 30 -2.53 -6.48 -5.73
CA ILE A 30 -2.89 -6.64 -7.13
C ILE A 30 -1.70 -7.25 -7.87
N LYS A 31 -1.96 -8.29 -8.67
CA LYS A 31 -0.98 -8.85 -9.58
C LYS A 31 -1.40 -8.53 -11.01
N PHE A 32 -0.53 -7.84 -11.73
CA PHE A 32 -0.69 -7.63 -13.17
C PHE A 32 0.11 -8.70 -13.92
N LEU A 33 1.07 -8.30 -14.76
CA LEU A 33 1.93 -9.21 -15.52
C LEU A 33 3.31 -9.42 -14.87
N GLY A 34 3.68 -8.56 -13.92
CA GLY A 34 4.94 -8.64 -13.18
C GLY A 34 4.76 -9.00 -11.70
N PRO A 35 5.46 -8.29 -10.79
CA PRO A 35 5.40 -8.56 -9.35
C PRO A 35 4.01 -8.25 -8.76
N TYR A 36 3.82 -8.66 -7.51
CA TYR A 36 2.66 -8.19 -6.73
C TYR A 36 2.85 -6.72 -6.37
N TYR A 37 1.75 -5.98 -6.39
CA TYR A 37 1.67 -4.59 -5.97
C TYR A 37 0.79 -4.50 -4.73
N MET A 38 1.24 -3.77 -3.72
CA MET A 38 0.50 -3.49 -2.50
C MET A 38 -0.11 -2.09 -2.62
N LEU A 39 -1.42 -1.98 -2.41
CA LEU A 39 -2.15 -0.72 -2.45
C LEU A 39 -2.42 -0.24 -1.03
N LEU A 40 -1.94 0.96 -0.72
CA LEU A 40 -1.90 1.53 0.63
C LEU A 40 -2.65 2.86 0.71
N ILE A 41 -3.30 3.13 1.84
CA ILE A 41 -3.81 4.45 2.19
C ILE A 41 -2.70 5.18 2.94
N THR A 42 -2.12 6.21 2.34
CA THR A 42 -1.02 6.99 2.95
C THR A 42 -1.53 8.25 3.64
N GLU A 43 -2.70 8.76 3.25
CA GLU A 43 -3.37 9.85 3.95
C GLU A 43 -4.88 9.59 4.03
N ARG A 44 -5.46 9.99 5.16
CA ARG A 44 -6.90 9.91 5.42
C ARG A 44 -7.39 11.20 6.06
N ARG A 45 -8.65 11.55 5.80
CA ARG A 45 -9.34 12.68 6.43
C ARG A 45 -10.57 12.18 7.17
N GLN A 46 -10.73 12.53 8.43
CA GLN A 46 -11.97 12.24 9.14
C GLN A 46 -13.09 13.08 8.56
N ILE A 47 -14.20 12.45 8.19
CA ILE A 47 -15.35 13.12 7.57
C ILE A 47 -16.59 13.11 8.46
N GLY A 48 -16.62 12.27 9.48
CA GLY A 48 -17.77 12.18 10.36
C GLY A 48 -17.63 11.10 11.42
N VAL A 49 -18.73 10.85 12.12
CA VAL A 49 -18.86 9.85 13.17
C VAL A 49 -20.24 9.20 13.05
N ILE A 50 -20.30 7.87 13.07
CA ILE A 50 -21.53 7.07 13.09
C ILE A 50 -21.58 6.33 14.43
N PHE A 51 -22.58 6.60 15.27
CA PHE A 51 -22.72 5.95 16.60
C PHE A 51 -21.43 5.95 17.47
N GLY A 52 -20.62 7.01 17.40
CA GLY A 52 -19.35 7.10 18.12
C GLY A 52 -18.13 6.52 17.36
N HIS A 53 -18.34 5.91 16.20
CA HIS A 53 -17.28 5.39 15.35
C HIS A 53 -16.86 6.40 14.29
N SER A 54 -15.59 6.82 14.32
CA SER A 54 -15.03 7.75 13.34
C SER A 54 -15.01 7.15 11.94
N VAL A 55 -15.48 7.91 10.96
CA VAL A 55 -15.45 7.58 9.54
C VAL A 55 -14.42 8.44 8.84
N TYR A 56 -13.59 7.79 8.01
CA TYR A 56 -12.50 8.42 7.29
C TYR A 56 -12.69 8.27 5.79
N ALA A 57 -12.44 9.35 5.05
CA ALA A 57 -12.25 9.32 3.62
C ALA A 57 -10.77 9.10 3.29
N VAL A 58 -10.49 8.32 2.25
CA VAL A 58 -9.14 8.20 1.69
C VAL A 58 -8.76 9.54 1.05
N SER A 59 -7.61 10.10 1.41
CA SER A 59 -7.12 11.37 0.86
C SER A 59 -5.91 11.20 -0.05
N LYS A 60 -5.10 10.17 0.23
CA LYS A 60 -3.99 9.77 -0.64
C LYS A 60 -3.80 8.27 -0.55
N SER A 61 -3.51 7.66 -1.69
CA SER A 61 -3.12 6.26 -1.79
C SER A 61 -1.84 6.11 -2.58
N GLU A 62 -1.08 5.05 -2.30
CA GLU A 62 0.16 4.73 -2.99
C GLU A 62 0.20 3.25 -3.34
N ILE A 63 0.80 2.94 -4.49
CA ILE A 63 1.03 1.57 -4.96
C ILE A 63 2.51 1.26 -4.81
N VAL A 64 2.84 0.28 -3.97
CA VAL A 64 4.22 -0.16 -3.73
C VAL A 64 4.44 -1.51 -4.40
N ALA A 65 5.47 -1.60 -5.25
CA ALA A 65 5.86 -2.85 -5.87
C ALA A 65 6.57 -3.76 -4.85
N LEU A 66 6.09 -4.99 -4.70
CA LEU A 66 6.75 -6.02 -3.90
C LEU A 66 7.79 -6.71 -4.76
N GLN A 67 9.00 -6.16 -4.76
CA GLN A 67 10.12 -6.76 -5.47
C GLN A 67 10.49 -8.09 -4.79
N ASN A 68 10.44 -9.17 -5.55
CA ASN A 68 11.13 -10.41 -5.22
C ASN A 68 12.35 -10.50 -6.14
N SER A 69 13.54 -10.67 -5.57
CA SER A 69 14.81 -10.73 -6.31
C SER A 69 14.84 -11.84 -7.38
N THR A 70 13.96 -12.84 -7.25
CA THR A 70 13.77 -13.92 -8.23
C THR A 70 12.95 -13.54 -9.47
N VAL A 71 12.19 -12.44 -9.45
CA VAL A 71 11.25 -12.04 -10.53
C VAL A 71 11.82 -10.94 -11.44
N GLN A 72 13.08 -10.54 -11.26
CA GLN A 72 13.80 -9.58 -12.13
C GLN A 72 13.93 -10.09 -13.60
N CYS A 73 13.51 -11.32 -13.90
CA CYS A 73 13.91 -12.02 -15.12
C CYS A 73 13.04 -11.77 -16.37
N ASN A 74 11.88 -11.11 -16.30
CA ASN A 74 11.02 -10.94 -17.50
C ASN A 74 10.81 -9.46 -17.88
N ILE A 75 11.87 -8.85 -18.42
CA ILE A 75 11.86 -7.51 -19.05
C ILE A 75 10.82 -7.40 -20.18
N ALA A 76 10.39 -8.53 -20.76
CA ALA A 76 9.46 -8.61 -21.89
C ALA A 76 8.08 -7.97 -21.63
N ASN A 77 7.58 -7.96 -20.39
CA ASN A 77 6.21 -7.50 -20.08
C ASN A 77 6.14 -6.15 -19.35
N SER A 78 7.26 -5.44 -19.20
CA SER A 78 7.32 -4.18 -18.42
C SER A 78 6.44 -3.07 -19.00
N ARG A 79 6.27 -3.02 -20.33
CA ARG A 79 5.44 -2.02 -21.01
C ARG A 79 3.95 -2.22 -20.71
N ASP A 80 3.49 -3.46 -20.81
CA ASP A 80 2.09 -3.81 -20.59
C ASP A 80 1.73 -3.74 -19.10
N ASP A 81 2.63 -4.17 -18.21
CA ASP A 81 2.48 -3.99 -16.76
C ASP A 81 2.31 -2.51 -16.37
N ASN A 82 3.13 -1.62 -16.96
CA ASN A 82 2.99 -0.18 -16.76
C ASN A 82 1.69 0.38 -17.34
N ARG A 83 1.18 -0.18 -18.44
CA ARG A 83 -0.14 0.18 -18.98
C ARG A 83 -1.26 -0.21 -18.00
N TYR A 84 -1.22 -1.42 -17.43
CA TYR A 84 -2.21 -1.85 -16.45
C TYR A 84 -2.16 -1.04 -15.16
N LYS A 85 -0.97 -0.67 -14.68
CA LYS A 85 -0.82 0.27 -13.56
C LYS A 85 -1.48 1.60 -13.84
N ARG A 86 -1.23 2.18 -15.01
CA ARG A 86 -1.85 3.47 -15.40
C ARG A 86 -3.36 3.38 -15.44
N LEU A 87 -3.90 2.27 -15.97
CA LEU A 87 -5.35 2.01 -15.96
C LEU A 87 -5.89 1.91 -14.53
N MET A 88 -5.20 1.21 -13.63
CA MET A 88 -5.58 1.14 -12.22
C MET A 88 -5.57 2.52 -11.56
N CYS A 89 -4.56 3.35 -11.84
CA CYS A 89 -4.48 4.72 -11.32
C CYS A 89 -5.55 5.67 -11.89
N MET A 90 -6.33 5.27 -12.91
CA MET A 90 -7.50 6.05 -13.34
C MET A 90 -8.64 5.95 -12.32
N VAL A 91 -8.66 4.89 -11.50
CA VAL A 91 -9.58 4.79 -10.37
C VAL A 91 -9.09 5.73 -9.29
N ASP A 92 -9.79 6.84 -9.12
CA ASP A 92 -9.48 7.83 -8.11
C ASP A 92 -9.95 7.35 -6.74
N LEU A 93 -9.06 6.67 -6.02
CA LEU A 93 -9.32 6.16 -4.67
C LEU A 93 -9.56 7.28 -3.64
N THR A 94 -9.35 8.54 -4.00
CA THR A 94 -9.64 9.68 -3.09
C THR A 94 -11.10 10.13 -3.16
N LYS A 95 -11.86 9.63 -4.14
CA LYS A 95 -13.27 9.95 -4.33
C LYS A 95 -14.15 8.78 -3.94
N ASP A 96 -15.09 9.03 -3.02
CA ASP A 96 -16.14 8.09 -2.63
C ASP A 96 -15.65 6.80 -1.93
N PHE A 97 -14.36 6.73 -1.52
CA PHE A 97 -13.84 5.66 -0.69
C PHE A 97 -13.77 6.07 0.78
N PHE A 98 -14.55 5.37 1.61
CA PHE A 98 -14.66 5.60 3.03
C PHE A 98 -14.44 4.32 3.83
N PHE A 99 -13.94 4.46 5.06
CA PHE A 99 -13.75 3.33 5.96
C PHE A 99 -13.79 3.78 7.42
N SER A 100 -14.05 2.83 8.31
CA SER A 100 -13.86 2.98 9.75
C SER A 100 -13.08 1.77 10.27
N TYR A 101 -12.25 1.99 11.28
CA TYR A 101 -11.47 0.91 11.90
C TYR A 101 -12.31 0.07 12.87
N SER A 102 -13.41 0.63 13.36
CA SER A 102 -14.20 0.04 14.44
C SER A 102 -15.67 -0.18 14.04
N TYR A 103 -16.03 0.18 12.82
CA TYR A 103 -17.38 0.02 12.28
C TYR A 103 -17.32 -0.45 10.84
N ASN A 104 -18.13 -1.44 10.50
CA ASN A 104 -18.27 -1.88 9.12
C ASN A 104 -19.29 -0.97 8.42
N ILE A 105 -18.79 -0.13 7.51
CA ILE A 105 -19.59 0.84 6.74
C ILE A 105 -20.24 0.14 5.56
#